data_AF-A0A4V1UTH2-F1
#
_entry.id   AF-A0A4V1UTH2-F1
#
_cell.length_a   1.000
_cell.length_b   1.000
_cell.length_c   1.000
_cell.angle_alpha   90.00
_cell.angle_beta   90.00
_cell.angle_gamma   90.00
#
_symmetry.space_group_name_H-M   'P 1'
#
loop_
_entity.id
_entity.type
_entity.pdbx_description
1 polymer ?
#
loop_
_entity_poly.entity_id
_entity_poly.type
_entity_poly.pdbx_seq_one_letter_code
_entity_poly.pdbx_strand_id
1 'polypeptide(L)'
;MLYATPAGSFQYRTVKPAFYFGYRILRKEQYPVLLAEPEKALLDFFYLTPALRSTQDMEALRLNPTAITETINWDLLQHYTEIFQSKTVDKRVNWLKKIIHANPI
;
A
#
# COMPACT_ATOMS: atom_id res chain seq x y z
N MET A 1 9.47 -10.95 12.48
CA MET A 1 10.80 -11.58 12.60
C MET A 1 11.43 -11.60 11.22
N LEU A 2 12.74 -11.34 11.12
CA LEU A 2 13.48 -11.44 9.86
C LEU A 2 14.08 -12.84 9.78
N TYR A 3 13.83 -13.55 8.69
CA TYR A 3 14.28 -14.92 8.46
C TYR A 3 15.21 -14.94 7.25
N ALA A 4 16.46 -15.31 7.46
CA ALA A 4 17.48 -15.33 6.41
C ALA A 4 17.65 -16.75 5.85
N THR A 5 17.76 -16.85 4.53
CA THR A 5 18.07 -18.07 3.79
C THR A 5 19.13 -17.76 2.72
N PRO A 6 19.77 -18.77 2.10
CA PRO A 6 20.64 -18.54 0.94
C PRO A 6 19.94 -17.82 -0.23
N ALA A 7 18.62 -17.96 -0.36
CA ALA A 7 17.83 -17.30 -1.40
C ALA A 7 17.49 -15.83 -1.08
N GLY A 8 17.63 -15.40 0.18
CA GLY A 8 17.31 -14.03 0.59
C GLY A 8 16.74 -13.93 2.01
N SER A 9 16.38 -12.70 2.38
CA SER A 9 15.77 -12.36 3.67
C SER A 9 14.27 -12.14 3.55
N PHE A 10 13.53 -12.75 4.46
CA PHE A 10 12.07 -12.74 4.49
C PHE A 10 11.57 -12.07 5.76
N GLN A 11 10.49 -11.29 5.63
CA GLN A 11 9.80 -10.70 6.76
C GLN A 11 8.34 -11.13 6.76
N TYR A 12 7.95 -11.85 7.81
CA TYR A 12 6.57 -12.28 8.00
C TYR A 12 5.82 -11.29 8.86
N ARG A 13 4.62 -10.93 8.40
CA ARG A 13 3.67 -10.05 9.11
C ARG A 13 2.28 -10.64 9.02
N THR A 14 1.52 -10.51 10.09
CA THR A 14 0.13 -10.96 10.15
C THR A 14 -0.78 -9.78 9.85
N VAL A 15 -1.76 -10.01 8.98
CA VAL A 15 -2.84 -9.05 8.69
C VAL A 15 -4.17 -9.66 9.11
N LYS A 16 -5.16 -8.81 9.39
CA LYS A 16 -6.51 -9.30 9.74
C LYS A 16 -7.09 -10.07 8.55
N PRO A 17 -7.83 -11.17 8.78
CA PRO A 17 -8.51 -11.91 7.72
C PRO A 17 -9.36 -11.03 6.79
N ALA A 18 -10.05 -10.04 7.35
CA ALA A 18 -10.85 -9.07 6.59
C ALA A 18 -10.03 -8.21 5.60
N PHE A 19 -8.69 -8.16 5.74
CA PHE A 19 -7.79 -7.39 4.88
C PHE A 19 -7.18 -8.23 3.75
N TYR A 20 -7.60 -9.49 3.57
CA TYR A 20 -7.20 -10.30 2.41
C TYR A 20 -8.16 -10.07 1.23
N PHE A 21 -8.03 -8.94 0.55
CA PHE A 21 -8.79 -8.56 -0.64
C PHE A 21 -7.93 -7.77 -1.64
N GLY A 22 -8.49 -7.36 -2.79
CA GLY A 22 -7.80 -6.47 -3.73
C GLY A 22 -6.59 -7.12 -4.39
N TYR A 23 -6.75 -8.38 -4.80
CA TYR A 23 -5.72 -9.15 -5.51
C TYR A 23 -6.18 -9.46 -6.92
N ARG A 24 -5.28 -9.31 -7.88
CA ARG A 24 -5.43 -9.87 -9.23
C ARG A 24 -4.62 -11.16 -9.35
N ILE A 25 -5.15 -12.12 -10.10
CA ILE A 25 -4.45 -13.38 -10.37
C ILE A 25 -3.56 -13.17 -11.59
N LEU A 26 -2.24 -13.21 -11.38
CA LEU A 26 -1.29 -13.35 -12.47
C LEU A 26 -1.12 -14.83 -12.79
N ARG A 27 -1.59 -15.23 -13.97
CA ARG A 27 -1.30 -16.56 -14.54
C ARG A 27 0.00 -16.46 -15.31
N LYS A 28 1.13 -16.52 -14.61
CA LYS A 28 2.45 -16.61 -15.23
C LYS A 28 2.94 -18.04 -15.05
N GLU A 29 3.09 -18.76 -16.15
CA GLU A 29 3.50 -20.17 -16.20
C GLU A 29 2.57 -21.13 -15.42
N GLN A 30 3.15 -22.11 -14.73
CA GLN A 30 2.45 -23.25 -14.12
C GLN A 30 1.70 -22.92 -12.81
N TYR A 31 1.95 -21.77 -12.17
CA TYR A 31 1.33 -21.45 -10.87
C TYR A 31 0.65 -20.08 -10.87
N PRO A 32 -0.62 -19.99 -10.41
CA PRO A 32 -1.29 -18.70 -10.24
C PRO A 32 -0.67 -17.94 -9.06
N VAL A 33 -0.37 -16.67 -9.28
CA VAL A 33 0.13 -15.76 -8.23
C VAL A 33 -0.93 -14.71 -7.92
N LEU A 34 -1.28 -14.56 -6.64
CA LEU A 34 -2.11 -13.46 -6.16
C LEU A 34 -1.23 -12.21 -5.99
N LEU A 35 -1.41 -11.23 -6.86
CA LEU A 35 -0.70 -9.96 -6.80
C LEU A 35 -1.65 -8.86 -6.31
N ALA A 36 -1.24 -8.15 -5.26
CA ALA A 36 -2.02 -7.02 -4.76
C ALA A 36 -2.19 -5.97 -5.87
N GLU A 37 -3.41 -5.46 -5.98
CA GLU A 37 -3.69 -4.25 -6.74
C GLU A 37 -2.93 -3.06 -6.15
N PRO A 38 -2.53 -2.07 -6.96
CA PRO A 38 -1.74 -0.94 -6.47
C PRO A 38 -2.35 -0.24 -5.25
N GLU A 39 -3.67 -0.07 -5.23
CA GLU A 39 -4.44 0.53 -4.14
C GLU A 39 -4.28 -0.30 -2.87
N LYS A 40 -4.45 -1.62 -2.99
CA LYS A 40 -4.29 -2.55 -1.87
C LYS A 40 -2.85 -2.55 -1.36
N ALA A 41 -1.87 -2.55 -2.25
CA ALA A 41 -0.46 -2.52 -1.89
C ALA A 41 -0.09 -1.26 -1.08
N LEU A 42 -0.63 -0.10 -1.46
CA LEU A 42 -0.47 1.14 -0.69
C LEU A 42 -1.10 1.04 0.70
N LEU A 43 -2.32 0.54 0.79
CA LEU A 43 -3.02 0.41 2.08
C LEU A 43 -2.37 -0.62 3.00
N ASP A 44 -1.88 -1.73 2.46
CA ASP A 44 -1.09 -2.71 3.21
C ASP A 44 0.20 -2.09 3.73
N PHE A 45 0.91 -1.36 2.88
CA PHE A 45 2.12 -0.65 3.30
C PHE A 45 1.82 0.35 4.41
N PHE A 46 0.74 1.14 4.27
CA PHE A 46 0.30 2.06 5.31
C PHE A 46 -0.07 1.31 6.57
N TYR A 47 -0.87 0.26 6.52
CA TYR A 47 -1.27 -0.51 7.70
C TYR A 47 -0.07 -1.12 8.43
N LEU A 48 0.87 -1.68 7.66
CA LEU A 48 2.01 -2.41 8.18
C LEU A 48 3.16 -1.51 8.62
N THR A 49 3.17 -0.21 8.36
CA THR A 49 4.33 0.67 8.63
C THR A 49 4.10 1.62 9.83
N PRO A 50 4.34 1.18 11.09
CA PRO A 50 4.23 2.04 12.28
C PRO A 50 5.11 3.28 12.29
N ALA A 51 6.19 3.29 11.51
CA ALA A 51 7.13 4.41 11.43
C ALA A 51 6.56 5.63 10.69
N LEU A 52 5.55 5.44 9.85
CA LEU A 52 4.90 6.51 9.08
C LEU A 52 3.94 7.31 9.99
N ARG A 53 4.46 8.28 10.74
CA ARG A 53 3.76 8.96 11.85
C ARG A 53 3.41 10.42 11.56
N SER A 54 3.96 10.98 10.50
CA SER A 54 3.82 12.39 10.12
C SER A 54 3.73 12.56 8.60
N THR A 55 3.41 13.79 8.15
CA THR A 55 3.47 14.16 6.74
C THR A 55 4.91 14.14 6.22
N GLN A 56 5.88 14.52 7.06
CA GLN A 56 7.31 14.48 6.72
C GLN A 56 7.78 13.05 6.46
N ASP A 57 7.31 12.08 7.25
CA ASP A 57 7.61 10.66 6.99
C ASP A 57 7.04 10.19 5.65
N MET A 58 5.87 10.70 5.26
CA MET A 58 5.23 10.38 3.98
C MET A 58 6.00 11.01 2.81
N GLU A 59 6.43 12.27 2.93
CA GLU A 59 7.28 12.94 1.95
C GLU A 59 8.63 12.21 1.80
N ALA A 60 9.19 11.71 2.90
CA ALA A 60 10.43 10.94 2.90
C ALA A 60 10.33 9.59 2.16
N LEU A 61 9.12 9.09 1.87
CA LEU A 61 8.94 7.94 0.99
C LEU A 61 9.35 8.24 -0.46
N ARG A 62 9.42 9.53 -0.84
CA ARG A 62 9.80 9.99 -2.19
C ARG A 62 9.00 9.30 -3.30
N LEU A 63 7.70 9.11 -3.06
CA LEU A 63 6.78 8.57 -4.06
C LEU A 63 6.76 9.51 -5.26
N ASN A 64 6.87 8.95 -6.47
CA ASN A 64 6.78 9.71 -7.71
C ASN A 64 5.31 10.13 -7.93
N PRO A 65 4.98 11.44 -7.93
CA PRO A 65 3.59 11.89 -8.04
C PRO A 65 2.93 11.49 -9.36
N THR A 66 3.66 11.57 -10.47
CA THR A 66 3.18 11.15 -11.80
C THR A 66 2.84 9.67 -11.81
N ALA A 67 3.77 8.82 -11.34
CA ALA A 67 3.54 7.38 -11.32
C ALA A 67 2.34 6.99 -10.43
N ILE A 68 2.17 7.64 -9.28
CA ILE A 68 1.00 7.44 -8.42
C ILE A 68 -0.28 7.84 -9.15
N THR A 69 -0.29 9.00 -9.80
CA THR A 69 -1.48 9.52 -10.49
C THR A 69 -1.89 8.63 -11.67
N GLU A 70 -0.92 8.06 -12.39
CA GLU A 70 -1.16 7.15 -13.52
C GLU A 70 -1.56 5.73 -13.08
N THR A 71 -1.08 5.29 -11.91
CA THR A 71 -1.25 3.90 -11.45
C THR A 71 -2.46 3.71 -10.54
N ILE A 72 -2.77 4.72 -9.71
CA ILE A 72 -3.78 4.59 -8.65
C ILE A 72 -5.15 5.05 -9.15
N ASN A 73 -6.12 4.16 -9.04
CA ASN A 73 -7.53 4.51 -9.08
C ASN A 73 -7.96 5.05 -7.70
N TRP A 74 -8.16 6.37 -7.61
CA TRP A 74 -8.48 7.04 -6.35
C TRP A 74 -9.83 6.66 -5.75
N ASP A 75 -10.83 6.34 -6.57
CA ASP A 75 -12.15 5.89 -6.10
C ASP A 75 -12.05 4.48 -5.51
N LEU A 76 -11.30 3.60 -6.17
CA LEU A 76 -11.04 2.25 -5.67
C LEU A 76 -10.20 2.28 -4.39
N LEU A 77 -9.18 3.15 -4.32
CA LEU A 77 -8.40 3.38 -3.11
C LEU A 77 -9.29 3.82 -1.95
N GLN A 78 -10.23 4.73 -2.19
CA GLN A 78 -11.16 5.20 -1.18
C GLN A 78 -12.06 4.04 -0.68
N HIS A 79 -12.64 3.27 -1.59
CA HIS A 79 -13.45 2.10 -1.24
C HIS A 79 -12.64 1.08 -0.41
N TYR A 80 -11.40 0.80 -0.81
CA TYR A 80 -10.53 -0.11 -0.08
C TYR A 80 -10.14 0.44 1.30
N THR A 81 -9.96 1.75 1.43
CA THR A 81 -9.65 2.41 2.71
C THR A 81 -10.78 2.19 3.73
N GLU A 82 -12.04 2.25 3.29
CA GLU A 82 -13.22 2.05 4.15
C GLU A 82 -13.26 0.65 4.76
N ILE A 83 -12.78 -0.38 4.04
CA ILE A 83 -12.70 -1.77 4.53
C ILE A 83 -11.75 -1.89 5.73
N PHE A 84 -10.68 -1.07 5.79
CA PHE A 84 -9.72 -1.11 6.89
C PHE A 84 -10.28 -0.59 8.22
N GLN A 85 -11.32 0.25 8.18
CA GLN A 85 -11.95 0.85 9.36
C GLN A 85 -10.93 1.40 10.38
N SER A 86 -9.89 2.08 9.88
CA SER A 86 -8.73 2.47 10.67
C SER A 86 -8.40 3.93 10.47
N LYS A 87 -8.63 4.73 11.52
CA LYS A 87 -8.29 6.17 11.53
C LYS A 87 -6.84 6.46 11.15
N THR A 88 -5.92 5.54 11.47
CA THR A 88 -4.51 5.67 11.11
C THR A 88 -4.30 5.50 9.61
N VAL A 89 -4.97 4.54 8.98
CA VAL A 89 -4.91 4.33 7.53
C VAL A 89 -5.57 5.51 6.82
N ASP A 90 -6.74 5.96 7.27
CA ASP A 90 -7.43 7.13 6.73
C ASP A 90 -6.53 8.37 6.75
N LYS A 91 -5.85 8.61 7.88
CA LYS A 91 -4.93 9.72 8.04
C LYS A 91 -3.77 9.65 7.04
N ARG A 92 -3.21 8.44 6.82
CA ARG A 92 -2.10 8.21 5.88
C ARG A 92 -2.55 8.41 4.42
N VAL A 93 -3.74 7.94 4.05
CA VAL A 93 -4.31 8.21 2.73
C VAL A 93 -4.51 9.71 2.50
N ASN A 94 -4.97 10.44 3.52
CA ASN A 94 -5.11 11.90 3.43
C ASN A 94 -3.76 12.62 3.29
N TRP A 95 -2.71 12.15 3.94
CA TRP A 95 -1.36 12.68 3.73
C TRP A 95 -0.86 12.43 2.31
N LEU A 96 -1.07 11.23 1.79
CA LEU A 96 -0.75 10.91 0.40
C LEU A 96 -1.46 11.86 -0.56
N LYS A 97 -2.79 12.00 -0.44
CA LYS A 97 -3.59 12.92 -1.29
C LYS A 97 -3.04 14.35 -1.26
N LYS A 98 -2.66 14.85 -0.07
CA LYS A 98 -2.05 16.18 0.06
C LYS A 98 -0.75 16.31 -0.70
N ILE A 99 0.15 15.34 -0.59
CA ILE A 99 1.48 15.40 -1.24
C ILE A 99 1.35 15.31 -2.77
N ILE A 100 0.45 14.45 -3.26
CA ILE A 100 0.28 14.25 -4.70
C ILE A 100 -0.42 15.46 -5.35
N HIS A 101 -1.43 16.04 -4.70
CA HIS A 101 -2.19 17.16 -5.26
C HIS A 101 -1.60 18.55 -4.94
N ALA A 102 -0.69 18.67 -3.96
CA ALA A 102 -0.02 19.94 -3.65
C ALA A 102 1.13 20.28 -4.64
N ASN A 103 1.57 19.32 -5.45
CA ASN A 103 2.51 19.53 -6.56
C ASN A 103 1.81 19.29 -7.90
N PRO A 104 0.86 20.15 -8.32
CA PRO A 104 0.44 20.14 -9.72
C PRO A 104 1.64 20.55 -10.57
N ILE A 105 1.90 19.77 -11.62
CA ILE A 105 2.95 20.02 -12.61
C ILE A 105 2.75 21.39 -13.25
#